data_AF-A0A813PPQ0-F1
#
_entry.id   AF-A0A813PPQ0-F1
#
_cell.length_a   1.000
_cell.length_b   1.000
_cell.length_c   1.000
_cell.angle_alpha   90.00
_cell.angle_beta   90.00
_cell.angle_gamma   90.00
#
_symmetry.space_group_name_H-M   'P 1'
#
loop_
_entity.id
_entity.type
_entity.pdbx_description
1 polymer ?
#
loop_
_entity_poly.entity_id
_entity_poly.type
_entity_poly.pdbx_seq_one_letter_code
_entity_poly.pdbx_strand_id
1 'polypeptide(L)'
;MAAVNVYHTSVTTDNLSRHDILQWINNALDANYVKVEDLCTGAAYCQFMEMMFPGSMQLKKVKFNAKLEHENIQNFKVLQNSFRAVRIDKIVPVEKLVKGKFQDNFEFVQWFKKFFDANYTPHDYDPVAAREGQPLGPGVSKGGAHTTGASSLPRAAPQPAIRQTQHQENSVSHVSANPPVQRVPLTSTNQPRQVLNTMKVPQQKISPSHRQAPAATTSAGNDHHLNGETVRLQAELENYHQQMDQFRQQIEGLEKERDFYYQKLRDVELICQEPDCENLPQIQKVLEILYATEEGFASPEENGNGQDGGVLIPAGGDEEY
;
A
#
# COMPACT_ATOMS: atom_id res chain seq x y z
N MET A 1 -21.69 19.99 9.62
CA MET A 1 -21.42 19.44 8.28
C MET A 1 -21.00 17.99 8.46
N ALA A 2 -21.44 17.06 7.60
CA ALA A 2 -21.03 15.66 7.68
C ALA A 2 -19.92 15.40 6.64
N ALA A 3 -18.89 14.66 7.02
CA ALA A 3 -17.80 14.28 6.13
C ALA A 3 -18.21 13.08 5.25
N VAL A 4 -17.59 12.98 4.07
CA VAL A 4 -17.64 11.79 3.21
C VAL A 4 -16.67 10.75 3.78
N ASN A 5 -17.18 9.58 4.16
CA ASN A 5 -16.38 8.48 4.67
C ASN A 5 -15.67 7.72 3.53
N VAL A 6 -14.45 7.23 3.81
CA VAL A 6 -13.64 6.43 2.88
C VAL A 6 -13.27 5.12 3.54
N TYR A 7 -13.42 4.01 2.81
CA TYR A 7 -13.13 2.65 3.27
C TYR A 7 -12.02 2.03 2.41
N HIS A 8 -11.24 1.12 3.00
CA HIS A 8 -10.27 0.35 2.25
C HIS A 8 -11.00 -0.72 1.44
N THR A 9 -10.85 -0.71 0.13
CA THR A 9 -11.29 -1.79 -0.76
C THR A 9 -10.09 -2.26 -1.57
N SER A 10 -10.02 -3.55 -1.89
CA SER A 10 -8.89 -4.15 -2.64
C SER A 10 -8.67 -3.54 -4.04
N VAL A 11 -9.56 -2.63 -4.48
CA VAL A 11 -9.56 -1.98 -5.80
C VAL A 11 -9.00 -0.55 -5.76
N THR A 12 -8.64 0.01 -4.60
CA THR A 12 -7.99 1.34 -4.57
C THR A 12 -6.51 1.22 -4.93
N THR A 13 -6.17 1.40 -6.21
CA THR A 13 -4.83 1.12 -6.76
C THR A 13 -3.77 2.17 -6.46
N ASP A 14 -4.13 3.34 -5.92
CA ASP A 14 -3.20 4.48 -5.86
C ASP A 14 -2.81 4.82 -4.40
N ASN A 15 -1.95 4.00 -3.80
CA ASN A 15 -1.29 4.34 -2.53
C ASN A 15 -0.03 5.17 -2.82
N LEU A 16 0.15 6.29 -2.11
CA LEU A 16 1.33 7.14 -2.30
C LEU A 16 2.57 6.44 -1.74
N SER A 17 3.75 6.72 -2.33
CA SER A 17 5.00 6.31 -1.68
C SER A 17 5.21 7.08 -0.37
N ARG A 18 6.09 6.57 0.50
CA ARG A 18 6.54 7.28 1.70
C ARG A 18 7.05 8.69 1.39
N HIS A 19 7.78 8.85 0.29
CA HIS A 19 8.34 10.14 -0.10
C HIS A 19 7.23 11.12 -0.48
N ASP A 20 6.32 10.68 -1.35
CA ASP A 20 5.24 11.53 -1.88
C ASP A 20 4.26 11.95 -0.78
N ILE A 21 3.97 11.05 0.18
CA ILE A 21 3.05 11.39 1.26
C ILE A 21 3.65 12.43 2.22
N LEU A 22 4.95 12.34 2.52
CA LEU A 22 5.65 13.34 3.33
C LEU A 22 5.76 14.68 2.59
N GLN A 23 6.09 14.63 1.30
CA GLN A 23 6.16 15.83 0.46
C GLN A 23 4.79 16.52 0.38
N TRP A 24 3.70 15.76 0.23
CA TRP A 24 2.34 16.30 0.26
C TRP A 24 2.06 17.02 1.59
N ILE A 25 2.35 16.39 2.73
CA ILE A 25 2.10 16.98 4.05
C ILE A 25 2.92 18.26 4.24
N ASN A 26 4.21 18.21 3.90
CA ASN A 26 5.11 19.35 4.06
C ASN A 26 4.68 20.53 3.19
N ASN A 27 4.25 20.28 1.94
CA ASN A 27 3.77 21.33 1.06
C ASN A 27 2.42 21.90 1.50
N ALA A 28 1.50 21.05 1.97
CA ALA A 28 0.15 21.47 2.35
C ALA A 28 0.13 22.24 3.68
N LEU A 29 1.02 21.91 4.62
CA LEU A 29 1.02 22.49 5.96
C LEU A 29 2.23 23.39 6.24
N ASP A 30 3.13 23.62 5.29
CA ASP A 30 4.43 24.27 5.54
C ASP A 30 5.12 23.64 6.76
N ALA A 31 5.40 22.35 6.62
CA ALA A 31 5.94 21.49 7.67
C ALA A 31 7.28 20.89 7.26
N ASN A 32 8.00 20.30 8.23
CA ASN A 32 9.31 19.68 8.01
C ASN A 32 9.35 18.23 8.52
N TYR A 33 8.46 17.38 8.02
CA TYR A 33 8.48 15.95 8.33
C TYR A 33 9.48 15.21 7.43
N VAL A 34 10.36 14.42 8.05
CA VAL A 34 11.35 13.57 7.36
C VAL A 34 10.98 12.09 7.49
N LYS A 35 10.32 11.72 8.59
CA LYS A 35 9.87 10.35 8.87
C LYS A 35 8.36 10.32 9.02
N VAL A 36 7.74 9.22 8.61
CA VAL A 36 6.28 9.03 8.76
C VAL A 36 5.92 8.84 10.22
N GLU A 37 6.82 8.25 10.99
CA GLU A 37 6.76 8.04 12.43
C GLU A 37 6.51 9.34 13.20
N ASP A 38 7.00 10.47 12.70
CA ASP A 38 6.83 11.78 13.35
C ASP A 38 5.39 12.30 13.30
N LEU A 39 4.54 11.71 12.44
CA LEU A 39 3.09 11.94 12.43
C LEU A 39 2.41 11.39 13.70
N CYS A 40 3.11 10.58 14.51
CA CYS A 40 2.63 10.10 15.81
C CYS A 40 2.30 11.22 16.80
N THR A 41 2.73 12.45 16.54
CA THR A 41 2.37 13.64 17.33
C THR A 41 0.89 13.99 17.21
N GLY A 42 0.22 13.57 16.14
CA GLY A 42 -1.19 13.87 15.87
C GLY A 42 -1.48 15.31 15.44
N ALA A 43 -0.49 16.20 15.47
CA ALA A 43 -0.67 17.63 15.21
C ALA A 43 -1.03 17.93 13.75
N ALA A 44 -0.36 17.28 12.79
CA ALA A 44 -0.65 17.42 11.36
C ALA A 44 -2.10 17.05 11.04
N TYR A 45 -2.60 15.93 11.56
CA TYR A 45 -3.99 15.51 11.35
C TYR A 45 -4.99 16.50 11.92
N CYS A 46 -4.72 17.08 13.09
CA CYS A 46 -5.58 18.11 13.66
C CYS A 46 -5.65 19.33 12.74
N GLN A 47 -4.51 19.78 12.22
CA GLN A 47 -4.48 20.92 11.32
C GLN A 47 -5.18 20.67 9.99
N PHE A 48 -5.02 19.48 9.41
CA PHE A 48 -5.79 19.10 8.23
C PHE A 48 -7.30 19.06 8.49
N MET A 49 -7.73 18.62 9.68
CA MET A 49 -9.15 18.65 10.04
C MET A 49 -9.70 20.08 10.12
N GLU A 50 -8.94 21.02 10.70
CA GLU A 50 -9.32 22.43 10.70
C GLU A 50 -9.35 23.01 9.27
N MET A 51 -8.41 22.61 8.43
CA MET A 51 -8.36 23.01 7.02
C MET A 51 -9.60 22.52 6.26
N MET A 52 -9.98 21.24 6.37
CA MET A 52 -11.14 20.69 5.65
C MET A 52 -12.48 21.12 6.25
N PHE A 53 -12.55 21.22 7.59
CA PHE A 53 -13.78 21.48 8.33
C PHE A 53 -13.56 22.56 9.41
N PRO A 54 -13.43 23.84 9.01
CA PRO A 54 -13.19 24.93 9.97
C PRO A 54 -14.21 24.93 11.11
N GLY A 55 -13.73 25.05 12.35
CA GLY A 55 -14.57 25.04 13.54
C GLY A 55 -15.05 23.65 14.00
N SER A 56 -14.66 22.55 13.35
CA SER A 56 -14.95 21.19 13.84
C SER A 56 -14.10 20.82 15.06
N MET A 57 -13.02 21.54 15.33
CA MET A 57 -12.18 21.35 16.49
C MET A 57 -11.62 22.66 17.06
N GLN A 58 -11.02 22.56 18.24
CA GLN A 58 -10.35 23.68 18.91
C GLN A 58 -8.86 23.59 18.64
N LEU A 59 -8.39 24.19 17.54
CA LEU A 59 -6.99 24.14 17.14
C LEU A 59 -6.03 24.63 18.25
N LYS A 60 -6.47 25.59 19.07
CA LYS A 60 -5.72 26.11 20.24
C LYS A 60 -5.38 25.06 21.30
N LYS A 61 -6.08 23.92 21.33
CA LYS A 61 -5.78 22.81 22.25
C LYS A 61 -4.73 21.85 21.71
N VAL A 62 -4.35 22.00 20.45
CA VAL A 62 -3.36 21.15 19.80
C VAL A 62 -1.96 21.61 20.19
N LYS A 63 -1.12 20.66 20.58
CA LYS A 63 0.29 20.87 20.89
C LYS A 63 1.12 20.58 19.65
N PHE A 64 1.47 21.61 18.90
CA PHE A 64 2.25 21.49 17.65
C PHE A 64 3.70 21.07 17.86
N ASN A 65 4.27 21.41 19.04
CA ASN A 65 5.64 21.03 19.43
C ASN A 65 5.63 19.98 20.56
N ALA A 66 4.73 18.99 20.45
CA ALA A 66 4.63 17.88 21.40
C ALA A 66 5.93 17.06 21.41
N LYS A 67 6.43 16.74 22.61
CA LYS A 67 7.68 15.97 22.79
C LYS A 67 7.47 14.68 23.57
N LEU A 68 6.37 14.59 24.30
CA LEU A 68 6.08 13.45 25.17
C LEU A 68 4.84 12.71 24.68
N GLU A 69 4.83 11.39 24.86
CA GLU A 69 3.73 10.52 24.39
C GLU A 69 2.35 10.97 24.92
N HIS A 70 2.28 11.43 26.19
CA HIS A 70 1.01 11.90 26.76
C HIS A 70 0.46 13.16 26.07
N GLU A 71 1.32 13.97 25.45
CA GLU A 71 0.93 15.14 24.66
C GLU A 71 0.39 14.71 23.30
N ASN A 72 0.99 13.70 22.68
CA ASN A 72 0.51 13.09 21.46
C ASN A 72 -0.90 12.50 21.67
N ILE A 73 -1.11 11.81 22.80
CA ILE A 73 -2.43 11.29 23.19
C ILE A 73 -3.46 12.43 23.31
N GLN A 74 -3.08 13.58 23.87
CA GLN A 74 -3.97 14.75 23.95
C GLN A 74 -4.37 15.26 22.57
N ASN A 75 -3.41 15.37 21.63
CA ASN A 75 -3.70 15.75 20.25
C ASN A 75 -4.65 14.75 19.58
N PHE A 76 -4.43 13.44 19.72
CA PHE A 76 -5.34 12.45 19.16
C PHE A 76 -6.74 12.46 19.78
N LYS A 77 -6.89 12.82 21.06
CA LYS A 77 -8.22 13.04 21.66
C LYS A 77 -8.94 14.22 21.02
N VAL A 78 -8.21 15.31 20.71
CA VAL A 78 -8.76 16.45 19.96
C VAL A 78 -9.19 16.02 18.56
N LEU A 79 -8.38 15.19 17.88
CA LEU A 79 -8.71 14.62 16.57
C LEU A 79 -9.99 13.75 16.62
N GLN A 80 -10.08 12.82 17.58
CA GLN A 80 -11.26 11.97 17.75
C GLN A 80 -12.54 12.77 18.02
N ASN A 81 -12.44 13.87 18.77
CA ASN A 81 -13.58 14.77 18.98
C ASN A 81 -14.05 15.41 17.66
N SER A 82 -13.10 15.84 16.82
CA SER A 82 -13.40 16.34 15.47
C SER A 82 -14.09 15.28 14.62
N PHE A 83 -13.58 14.04 14.62
CA PHE A 83 -14.18 12.93 13.88
C PHE A 83 -15.63 12.68 14.28
N ARG A 84 -15.93 12.70 15.59
CA ARG A 84 -17.32 12.61 16.08
C ARG A 84 -18.19 13.79 15.63
N ALA A 85 -17.64 15.02 15.67
CA ALA A 85 -18.39 16.22 15.29
C ALA A 85 -18.80 16.21 13.81
N VAL A 86 -17.94 15.70 12.93
CA VAL A 86 -18.22 15.60 11.48
C VAL A 86 -18.68 14.21 11.02
N ARG A 87 -18.95 13.28 11.95
CA ARG A 87 -19.46 11.92 11.69
C ARG A 87 -18.56 11.06 10.80
N ILE A 88 -17.27 11.05 11.10
CA ILE A 88 -16.30 10.13 10.50
C ILE A 88 -16.35 8.80 11.26
N ASP A 89 -16.57 7.70 10.54
CA ASP A 89 -16.73 6.36 11.12
C ASP A 89 -15.38 5.67 11.40
N LYS A 90 -14.29 6.15 10.79
CA LYS A 90 -12.96 5.60 10.99
C LYS A 90 -12.52 5.74 12.44
N ILE A 91 -12.22 4.61 13.07
CA ILE A 91 -11.59 4.57 14.39
C ILE A 91 -10.12 4.97 14.26
N VAL A 92 -9.70 5.93 15.09
CA VAL A 92 -8.29 6.33 15.21
C VAL A 92 -7.59 5.37 16.18
N PRO A 93 -6.61 4.56 15.75
CA PRO A 93 -5.91 3.60 16.60
C PRO A 93 -4.83 4.28 17.46
N VAL A 94 -5.26 5.14 18.39
CA VAL A 94 -4.39 6.06 19.16
C VAL A 94 -3.21 5.33 19.80
N GLU A 95 -3.47 4.22 20.50
CA GLU A 95 -2.43 3.46 21.21
C GLU A 95 -1.30 2.96 20.31
N LYS A 96 -1.61 2.66 19.05
CA LYS A 96 -0.62 2.21 18.08
C LYS A 96 0.13 3.40 17.45
N LEU A 97 -0.61 4.45 17.10
CA LEU A 97 -0.04 5.63 16.45
C LEU A 97 0.96 6.36 17.34
N VAL A 98 0.61 6.60 18.61
CA VAL A 98 1.45 7.37 19.54
C VAL A 98 2.79 6.70 19.85
N LYS A 99 2.94 5.40 19.57
CA LYS A 99 4.19 4.66 19.70
C LYS A 99 5.21 4.98 18.61
N GLY A 100 4.84 5.77 17.60
CA GLY A 100 5.75 6.16 16.53
C GLY A 100 6.20 5.00 15.66
N LYS A 101 5.42 3.91 15.57
CA LYS A 101 5.74 2.78 14.69
C LYS A 101 5.41 3.14 13.24
N PHE A 102 6.34 2.85 12.34
CA PHE A 102 6.19 3.15 10.91
C PHE A 102 4.93 2.53 10.31
N GLN A 103 4.71 1.22 10.51
CA GLN A 103 3.60 0.49 9.90
C GLN A 103 2.24 1.11 10.25
N ASP A 104 1.96 1.31 11.53
CA ASP A 104 0.68 1.86 12.00
C ASP A 104 0.46 3.30 11.52
N ASN A 105 1.51 4.14 11.58
CA ASN A 105 1.42 5.52 11.13
C ASN A 105 1.28 5.62 9.61
N PHE A 106 1.95 4.74 8.85
CA PHE A 106 1.89 4.71 7.40
C PHE A 106 0.53 4.23 6.90
N GLU A 107 -0.04 3.18 7.51
CA GLU A 107 -1.40 2.73 7.20
C GLU A 107 -2.43 3.84 7.45
N PHE A 108 -2.33 4.51 8.59
CA PHE A 108 -3.29 5.57 8.94
C PHE A 108 -3.18 6.78 8.03
N VAL A 109 -1.97 7.24 7.70
CA VAL A 109 -1.79 8.41 6.82
C VAL A 109 -2.24 8.11 5.38
N GLN A 110 -2.08 6.89 4.88
CA GLN A 110 -2.60 6.49 3.57
C GLN A 110 -4.13 6.60 3.50
N TRP A 111 -4.81 6.07 4.52
CA TRP A 111 -6.24 6.25 4.66
C TRP A 111 -6.61 7.74 4.77
N PHE A 112 -5.87 8.50 5.59
CA PHE A 112 -6.13 9.91 5.81
C PHE A 112 -5.98 10.75 4.54
N LYS A 113 -5.01 10.41 3.66
CA LYS A 113 -4.83 11.06 2.37
C LYS A 113 -6.05 10.83 1.46
N LYS A 114 -6.53 9.59 1.35
CA LYS A 114 -7.75 9.30 0.57
C LYS A 114 -8.97 10.00 1.15
N PHE A 115 -9.07 10.05 2.48
CA PHE A 115 -10.10 10.82 3.17
C PHE A 115 -10.01 12.32 2.86
N PHE A 116 -8.79 12.89 2.85
CA PHE A 116 -8.56 14.29 2.49
C PHE A 116 -9.01 14.58 1.06
N ASP A 117 -8.61 13.76 0.09
CA ASP A 117 -8.97 13.96 -1.31
C ASP A 117 -10.48 13.91 -1.55
N ALA A 118 -11.21 13.11 -0.78
CA ALA A 118 -12.67 12.99 -0.88
C ALA A 118 -13.43 14.17 -0.25
N ASN A 119 -12.79 14.96 0.63
CA ASN A 119 -13.47 15.97 1.44
C ASN A 119 -12.93 17.40 1.24
N TYR A 120 -11.68 17.53 0.81
CA TYR A 120 -11.05 18.84 0.68
C TYR A 120 -11.62 19.59 -0.52
N THR A 121 -12.20 20.76 -0.25
CA THR A 121 -12.55 21.74 -1.26
C THR A 121 -11.47 22.83 -1.25
N PRO A 122 -10.82 23.11 -2.39
CA PRO A 122 -9.77 24.12 -2.45
C PRO A 122 -10.25 25.48 -1.94
N HIS A 123 -9.49 26.06 -1.03
CA HIS A 123 -9.69 27.39 -0.47
C HIS A 123 -8.36 27.97 -0.01
N ASP A 124 -8.37 29.27 0.28
CA ASP A 124 -7.20 29.95 0.84
C ASP A 124 -7.05 29.56 2.31
N TYR A 125 -5.95 28.86 2.62
CA TYR A 125 -5.59 28.47 3.97
C TYR A 125 -4.12 28.76 4.24
N ASP A 126 -3.83 29.60 5.24
CA ASP A 126 -2.47 29.85 5.72
C ASP A 126 -2.19 28.94 6.93
N PRO A 127 -1.42 27.86 6.75
CA PRO A 127 -1.13 26.92 7.83
C PRO A 127 -0.22 27.51 8.91
N VAL A 128 0.64 28.47 8.57
CA VAL A 128 1.56 29.08 9.55
C VAL A 128 0.80 30.06 10.43
N ALA A 129 -0.06 30.89 9.85
CA ALA A 129 -0.93 31.78 10.61
C ALA A 129 -1.91 30.99 11.51
N ALA A 130 -2.48 29.88 11.01
CA ALA A 130 -3.35 29.01 11.81
C ALA A 130 -2.63 28.42 13.04
N ARG A 131 -1.32 28.19 12.94
CA ARG A 131 -0.47 27.74 14.05
C ARG A 131 0.07 28.88 14.93
N GLU A 132 -0.32 30.13 14.66
CA GLU A 132 0.25 31.32 15.32
C GLU A 132 1.80 31.36 15.20
N GLY A 133 2.33 30.90 14.07
CA GLY A 133 3.77 30.81 13.78
C GLY A 133 4.50 29.65 14.46
N GLN A 134 3.81 28.72 15.12
CA GLN A 134 4.45 27.53 15.67
C GLN A 134 4.94 26.58 14.56
N PRO A 135 6.14 25.99 14.71
CA PRO A 135 6.64 25.02 13.75
C PRO A 135 5.86 23.70 13.77
N LEU A 136 5.87 22.98 12.66
CA LEU A 136 5.32 21.64 12.54
C LEU A 136 6.36 20.66 11.98
N GLY A 137 6.55 19.54 12.67
CA GLY A 137 7.57 18.51 12.35
C GLY A 137 8.87 18.67 13.15
N PRO A 138 9.74 17.64 13.14
CA PRO A 138 11.00 17.67 13.90
C PRO A 138 11.99 18.69 13.32
N GLY A 139 12.75 19.33 14.21
CA GLY A 139 13.96 20.07 13.84
C GLY A 139 13.81 21.55 13.51
N VAL A 140 12.60 22.13 13.60
CA VAL A 140 12.43 23.58 13.38
C VAL A 140 12.54 24.32 14.71
N SER A 141 13.77 24.70 15.06
CA SER A 141 14.01 25.69 16.11
C SER A 141 13.51 27.07 15.64
N LYS A 142 12.90 27.85 16.54
CA LYS A 142 12.44 29.22 16.26
C LYS A 142 13.59 30.05 15.67
N GLY A 143 13.50 30.43 14.40
CA GLY A 143 14.42 31.40 13.82
C GLY A 143 14.65 31.21 12.32
N GLY A 144 13.82 31.86 11.50
CA GLY A 144 14.03 31.97 10.07
C GLY A 144 12.77 32.46 9.39
N ALA A 145 12.67 33.77 9.18
CA ALA A 145 11.63 34.35 8.34
C ALA A 145 11.79 33.81 6.91
N HIS A 146 10.92 32.89 6.50
CA HIS A 146 10.75 32.58 5.09
C HIS A 146 9.73 33.54 4.49
N THR A 147 10.21 34.29 3.51
CA THR A 147 9.45 35.23 2.69
C THR A 147 8.30 34.52 1.97
N THR A 148 7.13 35.14 2.04
CA THR A 148 5.87 34.76 1.38
C THR A 148 6.04 34.33 -0.08
N GLY A 149 5.71 33.07 -0.37
CA GLY A 149 5.37 32.60 -1.70
C GLY A 149 4.06 31.82 -1.59
N ALA A 150 3.00 32.31 -2.21
CA ALA A 150 1.69 31.66 -2.22
C ALA A 150 1.81 30.23 -2.77
N SER A 151 1.60 29.24 -1.90
CA SER A 151 1.60 27.82 -2.25
C SER A 151 0.25 27.43 -2.84
N SER A 152 0.09 27.60 -4.16
CA SER A 152 -0.99 26.95 -4.90
C SER A 152 -0.69 25.45 -5.00
N LEU A 153 -1.53 24.62 -4.37
CA LEU A 153 -1.50 23.16 -4.53
C LEU A 153 -1.60 22.78 -6.03
N PRO A 154 -0.91 21.72 -6.50
CA PRO A 154 -1.03 21.28 -7.89
C PRO A 154 -2.43 20.70 -8.14
N ARG A 155 -3.07 21.25 -9.17
CA ARG A 155 -4.38 20.85 -9.70
C ARG A 155 -4.36 19.39 -10.18
N ALA A 156 -5.26 18.57 -9.65
CA ALA A 156 -5.56 17.25 -10.21
C ALA A 156 -6.06 17.38 -11.66
N ALA A 157 -5.58 16.48 -12.52
CA ALA A 157 -5.94 16.43 -13.94
C ALA A 157 -7.45 16.16 -14.13
N PRO A 158 -8.13 16.82 -15.11
CA PRO A 158 -9.54 16.59 -15.34
C PRO A 158 -9.78 15.27 -16.08
N GLN A 159 -10.61 14.39 -15.49
CA GLN A 159 -11.28 13.32 -16.23
C GLN A 159 -12.43 13.91 -17.08
N PRO A 160 -12.72 13.35 -18.27
CA PRO A 160 -13.73 13.88 -19.17
C PRO A 160 -15.16 13.60 -18.67
N ALA A 161 -15.96 14.66 -18.56
CA ALA A 161 -17.38 14.60 -18.23
C ALA A 161 -18.24 14.21 -19.44
N ILE A 162 -19.09 13.20 -19.23
CA ILE A 162 -20.20 12.81 -20.12
C ILE A 162 -21.22 13.95 -20.15
N ARG A 163 -21.53 14.45 -21.35
CA ARG A 163 -22.50 15.53 -21.58
C ARG A 163 -23.88 14.93 -21.83
N GLN A 164 -24.80 15.10 -20.88
CA GLN A 164 -26.23 14.93 -21.13
C GLN A 164 -26.81 16.23 -21.72
N THR A 165 -27.56 16.09 -22.81
CA THR A 165 -28.48 17.11 -23.33
C THR A 165 -29.81 16.45 -23.69
N GLN A 166 -30.87 16.80 -22.99
CA GLN A 166 -32.28 16.70 -23.43
C GLN A 166 -32.55 17.94 -24.34
N HIS A 167 -33.45 18.05 -25.32
CA HIS A 167 -34.73 17.41 -25.70
C HIS A 167 -34.97 17.67 -27.22
N GLN A 168 -35.82 16.86 -27.88
CA GLN A 168 -37.12 17.26 -28.47
C GLN A 168 -37.54 16.39 -29.69
N GLU A 169 -38.81 15.95 -29.66
CA GLU A 169 -39.51 15.09 -30.63
C GLU A 169 -39.82 15.77 -31.98
N ASN A 170 -39.81 14.98 -33.07
CA ASN A 170 -40.97 14.86 -33.98
C ASN A 170 -40.84 13.68 -34.99
N SER A 171 -41.99 13.09 -35.32
CA SER A 171 -42.27 11.92 -36.19
C SER A 171 -41.90 12.16 -37.69
N VAL A 172 -41.83 11.20 -38.65
CA VAL A 172 -42.66 10.01 -38.98
C VAL A 172 -41.95 9.10 -40.03
N SER A 173 -42.22 7.79 -39.98
CA SER A 173 -42.40 6.77 -41.06
C SER A 173 -41.30 6.41 -42.10
N HIS A 174 -40.84 5.13 -42.11
CA HIS A 174 -41.24 4.02 -43.05
C HIS A 174 -40.15 2.91 -43.21
N VAL A 175 -40.56 1.64 -42.93
CA VAL A 175 -40.23 0.35 -43.60
C VAL A 175 -38.84 -0.33 -43.52
N SER A 176 -38.85 -1.45 -42.74
CA SER A 176 -38.44 -2.83 -43.08
C SER A 176 -36.97 -3.31 -43.11
N ALA A 177 -36.83 -4.54 -42.56
CA ALA A 177 -35.84 -5.61 -42.76
C ALA A 177 -34.59 -5.71 -41.84
N ASN A 178 -34.61 -6.69 -40.93
CA ASN A 178 -33.46 -7.52 -40.51
C ASN A 178 -33.02 -8.44 -41.70
N PRO A 179 -31.84 -9.12 -41.77
CA PRO A 179 -30.75 -9.39 -40.79
C PRO A 179 -29.33 -9.21 -41.45
N PRO A 180 -28.19 -9.89 -41.11
CA PRO A 180 -27.84 -10.76 -39.98
C PRO A 180 -26.52 -10.44 -39.24
N VAL A 181 -26.42 -11.10 -38.09
CA VAL A 181 -25.25 -11.29 -37.20
C VAL A 181 -24.05 -11.86 -37.96
N GLN A 182 -22.88 -11.22 -37.85
CA GLN A 182 -21.59 -11.81 -38.18
C GLN A 182 -20.75 -12.01 -36.92
N ARG A 183 -20.43 -13.29 -36.66
CA ARG A 183 -19.40 -13.73 -35.72
C ARG A 183 -18.05 -13.24 -36.21
N VAL A 184 -17.24 -12.68 -35.32
CA VAL A 184 -15.82 -12.42 -35.57
C VAL A 184 -15.00 -13.52 -34.88
N PRO A 185 -14.04 -14.17 -35.55
CA PRO A 185 -13.25 -15.25 -34.97
C PRO A 185 -12.16 -14.72 -34.03
N LEU A 186 -11.97 -15.41 -32.90
CA LEU A 186 -10.78 -15.31 -32.07
C LEU A 186 -9.67 -16.15 -32.72
N THR A 187 -8.55 -15.53 -33.07
CA THR A 187 -7.30 -16.26 -33.33
C THR A 187 -6.09 -15.52 -32.76
N SER A 188 -5.55 -16.11 -31.70
CA SER A 188 -4.13 -16.42 -31.50
C SER A 188 -3.10 -15.28 -31.37
N THR A 189 -2.61 -15.07 -30.15
CA THR A 189 -1.25 -15.47 -29.69
C THR A 189 -0.86 -14.61 -28.49
N ASN A 190 -1.19 -15.06 -27.28
CA ASN A 190 -0.46 -14.64 -26.08
C ASN A 190 0.62 -15.70 -25.85
N GLN A 191 1.84 -15.41 -26.31
CA GLN A 191 3.01 -16.15 -25.85
C GLN A 191 3.38 -15.69 -24.43
N PRO A 192 3.79 -16.62 -23.55
CA PRO A 192 4.33 -16.29 -22.25
C PRO A 192 5.71 -15.66 -22.46
N ARG A 193 5.85 -14.37 -22.13
CA ARG A 193 7.17 -13.75 -22.05
C ARG A 193 7.83 -14.29 -20.78
N GLN A 194 8.61 -15.35 -20.96
CA GLN A 194 9.58 -15.83 -19.99
C GLN A 194 10.39 -14.62 -19.48
N VAL A 195 10.19 -14.24 -18.23
CA VAL A 195 11.15 -13.41 -17.51
C VAL A 195 12.31 -14.31 -17.09
N LEU A 196 13.15 -14.65 -18.06
CA LEU A 196 14.52 -15.07 -17.78
C LEU A 196 15.28 -13.84 -17.28
N ASN A 197 15.00 -13.42 -16.04
CA ASN A 197 15.96 -12.61 -15.32
C ASN A 197 17.03 -13.57 -14.82
N THR A 198 18.05 -13.76 -15.65
CA THR A 198 19.38 -14.18 -15.21
C THR A 198 19.78 -13.26 -14.05
N MET A 199 19.70 -13.80 -12.83
CA MET A 199 20.31 -13.21 -11.66
C MET A 199 21.81 -13.14 -11.94
N LYS A 200 22.33 -11.95 -12.23
CA LYS A 200 23.76 -11.71 -12.25
C LYS A 200 24.23 -11.62 -10.80
N VAL A 201 24.53 -12.79 -10.22
CA VAL A 201 25.27 -12.90 -8.96
C VAL A 201 26.62 -12.19 -9.15
N PRO A 202 26.98 -11.17 -8.34
CA PRO A 202 28.35 -10.69 -8.32
C PRO A 202 29.23 -11.75 -7.63
N GLN A 203 29.79 -12.67 -8.41
CA GLN A 203 30.92 -13.46 -7.94
C GLN A 203 32.16 -12.55 -7.90
N GLN A 204 32.43 -11.95 -6.74
CA GLN A 204 33.76 -11.41 -6.47
C GLN A 204 34.76 -12.57 -6.39
N LYS A 205 35.72 -12.57 -7.33
CA LYS A 205 36.88 -13.45 -7.33
C LYS A 205 37.67 -13.24 -6.03
N ILE A 206 37.69 -14.24 -5.16
CA ILE A 206 38.67 -14.33 -4.08
C ILE A 206 39.87 -15.09 -4.68
N SER A 207 40.98 -14.39 -4.89
CA SER A 207 42.26 -15.01 -5.24
C SER A 207 43.13 -15.11 -3.97
N PRO A 208 43.74 -16.27 -3.67
CA PRO A 208 44.66 -16.38 -2.56
C PRO A 208 46.05 -15.96 -3.04
N SER A 209 46.68 -15.01 -2.34
CA SER A 209 48.12 -14.87 -2.44
C SER A 209 48.77 -14.57 -1.10
N HIS A 210 49.96 -15.16 -1.00
CA HIS A 210 50.69 -15.54 0.18
C HIS A 210 51.34 -14.34 0.87
N ARG A 211 51.41 -14.46 2.20
CA ARG A 211 52.11 -13.70 3.23
C ARG A 211 53.38 -12.96 2.81
N GLN A 212 53.49 -11.70 3.21
CA GLN A 212 54.72 -11.10 3.77
C GLN A 212 54.39 -9.93 4.71
N ALA A 213 55.01 -9.91 5.89
CA ALA A 213 54.92 -8.83 6.87
C ALA A 213 55.76 -7.61 6.42
N PRO A 214 55.41 -6.39 6.86
CA PRO A 214 56.27 -5.79 7.89
C PRO A 214 55.58 -4.85 8.90
N ALA A 215 56.27 -4.72 10.04
CA ALA A 215 56.46 -3.59 10.96
C ALA A 215 55.37 -2.54 11.19
N ALA A 216 55.13 -2.29 12.48
CA ALA A 216 54.32 -1.22 13.04
C ALA A 216 54.72 0.18 12.54
N THR A 217 53.74 0.94 12.06
CA THR A 217 53.79 2.41 12.04
C THR A 217 52.37 2.96 12.19
N THR A 218 52.20 3.84 13.17
CA THR A 218 50.96 4.51 13.54
C THR A 218 50.39 5.35 12.40
N SER A 219 49.16 5.05 11.96
CA SER A 219 48.37 5.96 11.11
C SER A 219 46.87 5.85 11.43
N ALA A 220 46.39 6.77 12.25
CA ALA A 220 44.97 7.06 12.43
C ALA A 220 44.48 7.77 11.16
N GLY A 221 43.68 7.10 10.33
CA GLY A 221 43.17 7.72 9.09
C GLY A 221 42.25 6.87 8.20
N ASN A 222 42.22 5.54 8.34
CA ASN A 222 41.46 4.67 7.42
C ASN A 222 40.15 4.08 7.96
N ASP A 223 39.77 4.35 9.22
CA ASP A 223 38.55 3.80 9.83
C ASP A 223 37.24 4.35 9.23
N HIS A 224 37.27 5.56 8.65
CA HIS A 224 36.05 6.22 8.16
C HIS A 224 35.47 5.62 6.87
N HIS A 225 36.29 4.96 6.03
CA HIS A 225 35.83 4.40 4.75
C HIS A 225 35.10 3.06 4.93
N LEU A 226 35.65 2.17 5.76
CA LEU A 226 35.05 0.87 6.09
C LEU A 226 33.73 1.03 6.87
N ASN A 227 33.65 2.04 7.74
CA ASN A 227 32.42 2.36 8.45
C ASN A 227 31.32 2.88 7.49
N GLY A 228 31.70 3.70 6.48
CA GLY A 228 30.75 4.21 5.48
C GLY A 228 30.18 3.12 4.56
N GLU A 229 31.02 2.17 4.14
CA GLU A 229 30.57 1.01 3.33
C GLU A 229 29.70 0.05 4.17
N THR A 230 30.08 -0.23 5.41
CA THR A 230 29.28 -1.03 6.36
C THR A 230 27.89 -0.42 6.57
N VAL A 231 27.81 0.89 6.80
CA VAL A 231 26.52 1.61 6.96
C VAL A 231 25.67 1.53 5.69
N ARG A 232 26.29 1.60 4.51
CA ARG A 232 25.58 1.47 3.22
C ARG A 232 25.03 0.06 2.99
N LEU A 233 25.83 -0.97 3.22
CA LEU A 233 25.36 -2.36 3.12
C LEU A 233 24.28 -2.65 4.15
N GLN A 234 24.36 -2.07 5.33
CA GLN A 234 23.36 -2.24 6.38
C GLN A 234 22.02 -1.58 6.01
N ALA A 235 22.06 -0.41 5.38
CA ALA A 235 20.86 0.22 4.82
C ALA A 235 20.25 -0.60 3.66
N GLU A 236 21.09 -1.26 2.84
CA GLU A 236 20.62 -2.11 1.76
C GLU A 236 19.99 -3.42 2.28
N LEU A 237 20.58 -4.04 3.31
CA LEU A 237 20.00 -5.19 4.01
C LEU A 237 18.64 -4.87 4.62
N GLU A 238 18.52 -3.69 5.24
CA GLU A 238 17.25 -3.22 5.81
C GLU A 238 16.19 -2.99 4.72
N ASN A 239 16.59 -2.50 3.55
CA ASN A 239 15.71 -2.37 2.39
C ASN A 239 15.26 -3.74 1.84
N TYR A 240 16.16 -4.72 1.73
CA TYR A 240 15.79 -6.07 1.31
C TYR A 240 14.87 -6.76 2.32
N HIS A 241 15.12 -6.62 3.63
CA HIS A 241 14.21 -7.12 4.66
C HIS A 241 12.82 -6.49 4.54
N GLN A 242 12.75 -5.17 4.32
CA GLN A 242 11.48 -4.48 4.10
C GLN A 242 10.73 -5.00 2.87
N GLN A 243 11.45 -5.28 1.77
CA GLN A 243 10.86 -5.87 0.58
C GLN A 243 10.36 -7.30 0.82
N MET A 244 11.10 -8.10 1.59
CA MET A 244 10.66 -9.45 1.99
C MET A 244 9.40 -9.41 2.86
N ASP A 245 9.31 -8.48 3.80
CA ASP A 245 8.12 -8.31 4.65
C ASP A 245 6.91 -7.85 3.84
N GLN A 246 7.12 -6.97 2.84
CA GLN A 246 6.07 -6.55 1.92
C GLN A 246 5.54 -7.73 1.10
N PHE A 247 6.41 -8.54 0.51
CA PHE A 247 5.99 -9.72 -0.23
C PHE A 247 5.29 -10.75 0.66
N ARG A 248 5.76 -10.96 1.89
CA ARG A 248 5.08 -11.84 2.85
C ARG A 248 3.65 -11.38 3.14
N GLN A 249 3.43 -10.09 3.37
CA GLN A 249 2.09 -9.55 3.61
C GLN A 249 1.20 -9.68 2.37
N GLN A 250 1.76 -9.44 1.18
CA GLN A 250 1.02 -9.61 -0.06
C GLN A 250 0.63 -11.08 -0.28
N ILE A 251 1.54 -12.02 -0.02
CA ILE A 251 1.26 -13.46 -0.09
C ILE A 251 0.19 -13.83 0.93
N GLU A 252 0.30 -13.40 2.18
CA GLU A 252 -0.70 -13.69 3.21
C GLU A 252 -2.10 -13.14 2.84
N GLY A 253 -2.14 -11.95 2.24
CA GLY A 253 -3.38 -11.37 1.70
C GLY A 253 -3.97 -12.22 0.58
N LEU A 254 -3.15 -12.60 -0.40
CA LEU A 254 -3.56 -13.46 -1.51
C LEU A 254 -3.97 -14.86 -1.07
N GLU A 255 -3.33 -15.43 -0.04
CA GLU A 255 -3.70 -16.72 0.54
C GLU A 255 -5.07 -16.66 1.21
N LYS A 256 -5.36 -15.59 1.98
CA LYS A 256 -6.69 -15.37 2.56
C LYS A 256 -7.76 -15.20 1.48
N GLU A 257 -7.46 -14.47 0.41
CA GLU A 257 -8.38 -14.31 -0.72
C GLU A 257 -8.60 -15.65 -1.44
N ARG A 258 -7.53 -16.40 -1.73
CA ARG A 258 -7.59 -17.76 -2.29
C ARG A 258 -8.49 -18.66 -1.44
N ASP A 259 -8.27 -18.70 -0.13
CA ASP A 259 -9.02 -19.56 0.78
C ASP A 259 -10.48 -19.12 0.87
N PHE A 260 -10.75 -17.82 0.85
CA PHE A 260 -12.11 -17.28 0.81
C PHE A 260 -12.87 -17.72 -0.45
N TYR A 261 -12.28 -17.56 -1.63
CA TYR A 261 -12.92 -17.97 -2.88
C TYR A 261 -13.05 -19.49 -2.99
N TYR A 262 -12.02 -20.23 -2.56
CA TYR A 262 -12.06 -21.69 -2.52
C TYR A 262 -13.20 -22.20 -1.63
N GLN A 263 -13.34 -21.64 -0.42
CA GLN A 263 -14.43 -22.02 0.49
C GLN A 263 -15.80 -21.73 -0.14
N LYS A 264 -15.98 -20.60 -0.81
CA LYS A 264 -17.23 -20.27 -1.51
C LYS A 264 -17.55 -21.25 -2.63
N LEU A 265 -16.55 -21.61 -3.44
CA LEU A 265 -16.71 -22.61 -4.51
C LEU A 265 -16.99 -24.00 -3.94
N ARG A 266 -16.38 -24.36 -2.80
CA ARG A 266 -16.64 -25.61 -2.09
C ARG A 266 -18.05 -25.67 -1.52
N ASP A 267 -18.55 -24.57 -0.95
CA ASP A 267 -19.94 -24.49 -0.48
C ASP A 267 -20.93 -24.68 -1.65
N VAL A 268 -20.65 -24.08 -2.81
CA VAL A 268 -21.46 -24.25 -4.04
C VAL A 268 -21.40 -25.70 -4.55
N GLU A 269 -20.22 -26.32 -4.56
CA GLU A 269 -20.03 -27.70 -4.97
C GLU A 269 -20.85 -28.66 -4.09
N LEU A 270 -20.82 -28.47 -2.77
CA LEU A 270 -21.60 -29.29 -1.83
C LEU A 270 -23.10 -29.22 -2.13
N ILE A 271 -23.63 -28.02 -2.41
CA ILE A 271 -25.04 -27.84 -2.79
C ILE A 271 -25.35 -28.56 -4.10
N CYS A 272 -24.45 -28.49 -5.08
CA CYS A 272 -24.64 -29.13 -6.38
C CYS A 272 -24.63 -30.67 -6.32
N GLN A 273 -24.00 -31.25 -5.29
CA GLN A 273 -23.92 -32.70 -5.07
C GLN A 273 -25.09 -33.25 -4.23
N GLU A 274 -26.03 -32.41 -3.79
CA GLU A 274 -27.22 -32.88 -3.07
C GLU A 274 -28.13 -33.73 -4.00
N PRO A 275 -28.77 -34.80 -3.49
CA PRO A 275 -29.58 -35.72 -4.31
C PRO A 275 -30.70 -35.04 -5.11
N ASP A 276 -31.23 -33.94 -4.58
CA ASP A 276 -32.30 -33.16 -5.20
C ASP A 276 -31.80 -32.29 -6.37
N CYS A 277 -30.49 -32.08 -6.49
CA CYS A 277 -29.84 -31.24 -7.51
C CYS A 277 -29.18 -32.06 -8.63
N GLU A 278 -28.99 -33.37 -8.45
CA GLU A 278 -28.13 -34.24 -9.26
C GLU A 278 -28.58 -34.41 -10.73
N ASN A 279 -29.85 -34.12 -11.06
CA ASN A 279 -30.42 -34.33 -12.40
C ASN A 279 -30.78 -33.05 -13.17
N LEU A 280 -30.36 -31.89 -12.70
CA LEU A 280 -30.64 -30.61 -13.36
C LEU A 280 -29.55 -30.29 -14.41
N PRO A 281 -29.88 -30.09 -15.70
CA PRO A 281 -28.91 -29.74 -16.74
C PRO A 281 -28.09 -28.49 -16.44
N GLN A 282 -28.63 -27.58 -15.64
CA GLN A 282 -27.97 -26.36 -15.17
C GLN A 282 -26.87 -26.67 -14.14
N ILE A 283 -27.07 -27.65 -13.26
CA ILE A 283 -26.10 -28.07 -12.25
C ILE A 283 -24.88 -28.73 -12.91
N GLN A 284 -25.10 -29.54 -13.95
CA GLN A 284 -24.01 -30.13 -14.72
C GLN A 284 -23.06 -29.07 -15.31
N LYS A 285 -23.59 -27.95 -15.80
CA LYS A 285 -22.78 -26.84 -16.32
C LYS A 285 -21.99 -26.12 -15.23
N VAL A 286 -22.54 -26.02 -14.01
CA VAL A 286 -21.82 -25.45 -12.86
C VAL A 286 -20.67 -26.36 -12.46
N LEU A 287 -20.90 -27.67 -12.38
CA LEU A 287 -19.84 -28.65 -12.08
C LEU A 287 -18.74 -28.66 -13.15
N GLU A 288 -19.09 -28.53 -14.43
CA GLU A 288 -18.11 -28.42 -15.52
C GLU A 288 -17.19 -27.19 -15.34
N ILE A 289 -17.72 -26.06 -14.86
CA ILE A 289 -16.92 -24.86 -14.55
C ILE A 289 -16.03 -25.10 -13.33
N LEU A 290 -16.56 -25.74 -12.27
CA LEU A 290 -15.82 -25.99 -11.03
C LEU A 290 -14.66 -26.98 -11.21
N TYR A 291 -14.81 -27.94 -12.12
CA TYR A 291 -13.79 -28.95 -12.42
C TYR A 291 -12.94 -28.64 -13.65
N ALA A 292 -13.15 -27.49 -14.30
CA ALA A 292 -12.31 -27.06 -15.41
C ALA A 292 -10.86 -26.86 -14.94
N THR A 293 -9.93 -27.52 -15.61
CA THR A 293 -8.48 -27.33 -15.38
C THR A 293 -7.88 -26.45 -16.48
N GLU A 294 -6.94 -25.57 -16.11
CA GLU A 294 -6.12 -24.83 -17.07
C GLU A 294 -4.91 -25.69 -17.50
N GLU A 295 -4.42 -25.53 -18.74
CA GLU A 295 -3.25 -26.28 -19.25
C GLU A 295 -2.04 -26.11 -18.30
N GLY A 296 -1.73 -27.17 -17.53
CA GLY A 296 -0.65 -27.19 -16.54
C GLY A 296 -1.08 -27.43 -15.09
N PHE A 297 -2.38 -27.42 -14.80
CA PHE A 297 -2.92 -27.85 -13.50
C PHE A 297 -3.63 -29.20 -13.66
N ALA A 298 -3.02 -30.27 -13.14
CA ALA A 298 -3.64 -31.60 -13.17
C ALA A 298 -4.83 -31.67 -12.20
N SER A 299 -5.91 -32.32 -12.63
CA SER A 299 -7.06 -32.62 -11.77
C SER A 299 -6.62 -33.62 -10.68
N PRO A 300 -7.12 -33.53 -9.43
CA PRO A 300 -6.70 -34.38 -8.31
C PRO A 300 -6.83 -35.89 -8.54
N GLU A 301 -7.56 -36.32 -9.58
CA GLU A 301 -7.76 -37.73 -9.91
C GLU A 301 -6.57 -38.37 -10.66
N GLU A 302 -5.58 -37.60 -11.13
CA GLU A 302 -4.41 -38.16 -11.83
C GLU A 302 -3.24 -38.57 -10.91
N ASN A 303 -3.25 -38.18 -9.62
CA ASN A 303 -2.17 -38.49 -8.68
C ASN A 303 -2.38 -39.81 -7.90
N GLY A 304 -3.06 -40.76 -8.53
CA GLY A 304 -3.40 -42.07 -7.98
C GLY A 304 -2.66 -43.24 -8.62
N ASN A 305 -1.34 -43.14 -8.86
CA ASN A 305 -0.50 -44.32 -9.03
C ASN A 305 0.94 -44.03 -8.58
N GLY A 306 1.26 -44.52 -7.38
CA GLY A 306 2.56 -44.33 -6.75
C GLY A 306 3.69 -45.04 -7.48
N GLN A 307 4.79 -44.32 -7.66
CA GLN A 307 6.12 -44.91 -7.64
C GLN A 307 6.92 -44.20 -6.55
N ASP A 308 7.16 -44.98 -5.50
CA ASP A 308 7.99 -44.69 -4.34
C ASP A 308 9.42 -44.31 -4.79
N GLY A 309 9.71 -43.01 -4.75
CA GLY A 309 11.03 -42.44 -4.97
C GLY A 309 11.65 -41.99 -3.66
N GLY A 310 11.74 -42.91 -2.68
CA GLY A 310 12.47 -42.69 -1.44
C GLY A 310 13.91 -42.25 -1.71
N VAL A 311 14.22 -40.99 -1.37
CA VAL A 311 15.58 -40.46 -1.38
C VAL A 311 16.36 -41.15 -0.26
N LEU A 312 17.20 -42.11 -0.65
CA LEU A 312 18.21 -42.74 0.20
C LEU A 312 19.24 -41.68 0.63
N ILE A 313 19.27 -41.38 1.92
CA ILE A 313 20.37 -40.67 2.59
C ILE A 313 21.55 -41.67 2.67
N PRO A 314 22.72 -41.41 2.06
CA PRO A 314 23.86 -42.29 2.24
C PRO A 314 24.44 -42.08 3.63
N ALA A 315 24.37 -43.13 4.45
CA ALA A 315 25.09 -43.22 5.71
C ALA A 315 26.60 -43.18 5.44
N GLY A 316 27.32 -42.34 6.18
CA GLY A 316 28.77 -42.34 6.23
C GLY A 316 29.27 -43.71 6.69
N GLY A 317 30.15 -44.30 5.90
CA GLY A 317 30.94 -45.48 6.25
C GLY A 317 32.40 -45.08 6.37
N ASP A 318 32.94 -45.30 7.56
CA ASP A 318 34.35 -45.25 7.89
C ASP A 318 35.15 -46.38 7.20
N GLU A 319 36.48 -46.18 7.18
CA GLU A 319 37.58 -47.16 6.98
C GLU A 319 37.84 -47.71 5.55
N GLU A 320 38.99 -47.42 4.94
CA GLU A 320 40.30 -48.07 5.17
C GLU A 320 41.28 -47.81 3.99
N TYR A 321 42.58 -47.72 4.32
CA TYR A 321 43.82 -47.54 3.53
C TYR A 321 44.25 -46.12 3.11
#